data_AF-A0A0C2J918-F1
#
_entry.id   AF-A0A0C2J918-F1
#
_cell.length_a   1.000
_cell.length_b   1.000
_cell.length_c   1.000
_cell.angle_alpha   90.00
_cell.angle_beta   90.00
_cell.angle_gamma   90.00
#
_symmetry.space_group_name_H-M   'P 1'
#
loop_
_entity.id
_entity.type
_entity.pdbx_description
1 polymer ?
#
loop_
_entity_poly.entity_id
_entity_poly.type
_entity_poly.pdbx_seq_one_letter_code
_entity_poly.pdbx_strand_id
1 'polypeptide(L)'
;MSSGQTRFVVDVAFDAYIRHKNTEYHYGISEIVQFDFSQDASELIIEYHKPGSYLARLILKCQSTHNITEIIISECALTARAENKHIIRTYSFGYVYKFKKDTIYEIAGYELKFFKKGDKSGDDFQVRISNVLIQPQCWNKKCEWKFDESISEIAYFDTPKVVQPCESDGQIYTSVIDTCVFYNKYLEMAYDLLKKHQYEVLLTIVVIVFIIYTVIVVLIVNCCWRCKIARNDKDEKALYQQETDISY
;
A
#
# COMPACT_ATOMS: atom_id res chain seq x y z
N MET A 1 5.45 5.43 19.44
CA MET A 1 6.13 5.31 18.13
C MET A 1 5.43 4.21 17.36
N SER A 2 4.53 4.56 16.46
CA SER A 2 3.81 3.58 15.64
C SER A 2 4.75 3.01 14.58
N SER A 3 4.79 1.69 14.48
CA SER A 3 5.33 0.96 13.32
C SER A 3 4.66 1.50 12.05
N GLY A 4 5.31 2.44 11.37
CA GLY A 4 4.79 3.04 10.16
C GLY A 4 4.68 1.99 9.05
N GLN A 5 3.48 1.83 8.49
CA GLN A 5 3.28 1.10 7.24
C GLN A 5 4.25 1.67 6.20
N THR A 6 5.31 0.93 5.90
CA THR A 6 6.32 1.38 4.94
C THR A 6 5.77 1.06 3.57
N ARG A 7 5.28 2.04 2.79
CA ARG A 7 4.88 1.73 1.41
C ARG A 7 6.15 1.46 0.58
N PHE A 8 6.13 0.39 -0.23
CA PHE A 8 7.19 0.11 -1.19
C PHE A 8 6.61 0.31 -2.58
N VAL A 9 7.38 0.96 -3.44
CA VAL A 9 7.16 0.91 -4.87
C VAL A 9 8.09 -0.17 -5.39
N VAL A 10 7.50 -1.21 -5.98
CA VAL A 10 8.25 -2.27 -6.64
C VAL A 10 7.90 -2.18 -8.11
N ASP A 11 8.87 -1.78 -8.92
CA ASP A 11 8.78 -1.83 -10.38
C ASP A 11 9.67 -2.98 -10.85
N VAL A 12 9.11 -3.93 -11.59
CA VAL A 12 9.77 -5.18 -11.95
C VAL A 12 9.43 -5.50 -13.40
N ALA A 13 10.44 -5.67 -14.25
CA ALA A 13 10.26 -6.39 -15.49
C ALA A 13 10.63 -7.86 -15.29
N PHE A 14 9.61 -8.70 -15.12
CA PHE A 14 9.77 -10.12 -14.91
C PHE A 14 9.32 -10.89 -16.14
N ASP A 15 10.22 -11.68 -16.70
CA ASP A 15 9.90 -12.66 -17.73
C ASP A 15 10.15 -14.06 -17.19
N ALA A 16 9.24 -14.99 -17.47
CA ALA A 16 9.35 -16.38 -17.06
C ALA A 16 9.40 -17.30 -18.27
N TYR A 17 10.31 -18.26 -18.24
CA TYR A 17 10.45 -19.30 -19.25
C TYR A 17 10.35 -20.66 -18.55
N ILE A 18 9.44 -21.49 -19.03
CA ILE A 18 9.32 -22.88 -18.58
C ILE A 18 9.68 -23.78 -19.75
N ARG A 19 10.78 -24.51 -19.64
CA ARG A 19 11.13 -25.53 -20.62
C ARG A 19 10.75 -26.90 -20.08
N HIS A 20 9.97 -27.63 -20.86
CA HIS A 20 9.66 -29.03 -20.59
C HIS A 20 10.00 -29.86 -21.82
N LYS A 21 11.03 -30.70 -21.70
CA LYS A 21 11.60 -31.46 -22.82
C LYS A 21 12.01 -30.52 -23.97
N ASN A 22 11.24 -30.49 -25.06
CA ASN A 22 11.52 -29.68 -26.26
C ASN A 22 10.50 -28.55 -26.46
N THR A 23 9.68 -28.25 -25.46
CA THR A 23 8.69 -27.17 -25.52
C THR A 23 9.03 -26.10 -24.51
N GLU A 24 9.13 -24.86 -24.98
CA GLU A 24 9.35 -23.69 -24.15
C GLU A 24 8.08 -22.85 -24.09
N TYR A 25 7.68 -22.47 -22.88
CA TYR A 25 6.59 -21.54 -22.63
C TYR A 25 7.18 -20.25 -22.10
N HIS A 26 6.96 -19.16 -22.82
CA HIS A 26 7.36 -17.82 -22.42
C HIS A 26 6.15 -17.09 -21.82
N TYR A 27 6.37 -16.46 -20.68
CA TYR A 27 5.44 -15.55 -20.01
C TYR A 27 6.12 -14.20 -19.86
N GLY A 28 5.71 -13.24 -20.67
CA GLY A 28 6.29 -11.89 -20.66
C GLY A 28 5.59 -10.94 -19.70
N ILE A 29 6.20 -9.78 -19.45
CA ILE A 29 5.63 -8.73 -18.58
C ILE A 29 4.20 -8.30 -18.96
N SER A 30 3.87 -8.28 -20.26
CA SER A 30 2.52 -7.92 -20.74
C SER A 30 1.43 -8.93 -20.40
N GLU A 31 1.83 -10.10 -19.92
CA GLU A 31 0.93 -11.21 -19.55
C GLU A 31 0.66 -11.26 -18.04
N ILE A 32 1.26 -10.35 -17.26
CA ILE A 32 0.99 -10.22 -15.82
C ILE A 32 -0.44 -9.69 -15.63
N VAL A 33 -1.29 -10.49 -14.99
CA VAL A 33 -2.67 -10.11 -14.63
C VAL A 33 -2.81 -9.68 -13.18
N GLN A 34 -1.89 -10.14 -12.32
CA GLN A 34 -1.85 -9.75 -10.92
C GLN A 34 -0.40 -9.59 -10.49
N PHE A 35 -0.11 -8.45 -9.89
CA PHE A 35 1.09 -8.21 -9.10
C PHE A 35 0.63 -7.60 -7.78
N ASP A 36 0.63 -8.40 -6.72
CA ASP A 36 0.16 -7.99 -5.41
C ASP A 36 1.24 -8.24 -4.37
N PHE A 37 1.55 -7.20 -3.59
CA PHE A 37 2.49 -7.25 -2.49
C PHE A 37 1.79 -6.73 -1.23
N SER A 38 1.13 -7.65 -0.53
CA SER A 38 0.27 -7.31 0.60
C SER A 38 1.02 -7.50 1.91
N GLN A 39 1.27 -6.39 2.62
CA GLN A 39 1.88 -6.41 3.95
C GLN A 39 0.97 -7.10 4.97
N ASP A 40 -0.34 -6.88 4.83
CA ASP A 40 -1.33 -7.43 5.74
C ASP A 40 -1.47 -8.95 5.55
N ALA A 41 -1.39 -9.42 4.30
CA ALA A 41 -1.39 -10.85 4.01
C ALA A 41 -0.01 -11.51 4.23
N SER A 42 1.06 -10.71 4.33
CA SER A 42 2.45 -11.21 4.38
C SER A 42 2.77 -12.10 3.16
N GLU A 43 2.28 -11.70 1.98
CA GLU A 43 2.40 -12.46 0.74
C GLU A 43 2.75 -11.57 -0.47
N LEU A 44 3.63 -12.09 -1.33
CA LEU A 44 3.88 -11.59 -2.69
C LEU A 44 3.25 -12.57 -3.68
N ILE A 45 2.39 -12.08 -4.57
CA ILE A 45 1.74 -12.89 -5.60
C ILE A 45 1.97 -12.24 -6.97
N ILE A 46 2.51 -13.02 -7.90
CA ILE A 46 2.66 -12.64 -9.31
C ILE A 46 1.94 -13.71 -10.14
N GLU A 47 0.91 -13.31 -10.89
CA GLU A 47 0.14 -14.20 -11.76
C GLU A 47 0.23 -13.76 -13.22
N TYR A 48 0.55 -14.72 -14.09
CA TYR A 48 0.59 -14.56 -15.54
C TYR A 48 -0.54 -15.36 -16.18
N HIS A 49 -1.26 -14.75 -17.12
CA HIS A 49 -2.22 -15.43 -18.00
C HIS A 49 -1.78 -15.30 -19.45
N LYS A 50 -1.77 -16.44 -20.15
CA LYS A 50 -1.42 -16.43 -21.56
C LYS A 50 -2.57 -15.83 -22.40
N PRO A 51 -2.31 -14.88 -23.31
CA PRO A 51 -3.34 -14.34 -24.19
C PRO A 51 -4.01 -15.47 -24.99
N GLY A 52 -5.35 -15.49 -24.99
CA GLY A 52 -6.13 -16.48 -25.71
C GLY A 52 -6.32 -17.83 -25.00
N SER A 53 -5.77 -18.01 -23.79
CA SER A 53 -5.95 -19.24 -23.00
C SER A 53 -6.34 -18.94 -21.55
N TYR A 54 -7.52 -19.40 -21.14
CA TYR A 54 -7.99 -19.28 -19.75
C TYR A 54 -7.38 -20.35 -18.81
N LEU A 55 -6.67 -21.34 -19.37
CA LEU A 55 -6.11 -22.46 -18.62
C LEU A 55 -4.61 -22.34 -18.40
N ALA A 56 -3.88 -21.74 -19.35
CA ALA A 56 -2.46 -21.51 -19.22
C ALA A 56 -2.19 -20.36 -18.26
N ARG A 57 -1.69 -20.71 -17.07
CA ARG A 57 -1.35 -19.74 -16.02
C ARG A 57 -0.08 -20.11 -15.30
N LEU A 58 0.65 -19.09 -14.89
CA LEU A 58 1.82 -19.21 -14.02
C LEU A 58 1.58 -18.35 -12.78
N ILE A 59 1.69 -18.94 -11.59
CA ILE A 59 1.51 -18.23 -10.32
C ILE A 59 2.79 -18.39 -9.51
N LEU A 60 3.46 -17.29 -9.22
CA LEU A 60 4.54 -17.22 -8.24
C LEU A 60 3.98 -16.63 -6.96
N LYS A 61 3.99 -17.41 -5.88
CA LYS A 61 3.53 -16.98 -4.56
C LYS A 61 4.68 -17.11 -3.56
N CYS A 62 5.01 -16.05 -2.85
CA CYS A 62 6.03 -16.05 -1.80
C CYS A 62 5.47 -15.52 -0.50
N GLN A 63 6.04 -15.93 0.63
CA GLN A 63 5.80 -15.27 1.91
C GLN A 63 6.70 -14.04 2.03
N SER A 64 6.16 -12.98 2.62
CA SER A 64 6.90 -11.75 2.90
C SER A 64 6.80 -11.39 4.39
N THR A 65 7.94 -11.39 5.08
CA THR A 65 8.01 -10.91 6.47
C THR A 65 8.56 -9.50 6.51
N HIS A 66 7.88 -8.62 7.23
CA HIS A 66 8.29 -7.23 7.40
C HIS A 66 8.74 -7.00 8.83
N ASN A 67 10.02 -6.67 9.02
CA ASN A 67 10.53 -6.23 10.31
C ASN A 67 10.81 -4.72 10.26
N ILE A 68 11.43 -4.17 11.31
CA ILE A 68 11.67 -2.72 11.41
C ILE A 68 12.69 -2.26 10.36
N THR A 69 13.71 -3.05 10.06
CA THR A 69 14.87 -2.64 9.25
C THR A 69 14.89 -3.26 7.86
N GLU A 70 14.13 -4.32 7.64
CA GLU A 70 14.22 -5.21 6.49
C GLU A 70 12.85 -5.76 6.06
N ILE A 71 12.79 -6.14 4.79
CA ILE A 71 11.78 -7.00 4.20
C ILE A 71 12.48 -8.32 3.85
N ILE A 72 11.84 -9.42 4.18
CA ILE A 72 12.32 -10.76 3.88
C ILE A 72 11.29 -11.42 2.98
N ILE A 73 11.70 -11.86 1.79
CA ILE A 73 10.86 -12.64 0.86
C ILE A 73 11.40 -14.06 0.86
N SER A 74 10.56 -15.04 1.22
CA SER A 74 10.95 -16.43 1.41
C SER A 74 9.83 -17.39 1.03
N GLU A 75 10.12 -18.69 1.09
CA GLU A 75 9.12 -19.76 0.90
C GLU A 75 8.30 -19.60 -0.39
N CYS A 76 9.00 -19.20 -1.45
CA CYS A 76 8.37 -19.03 -2.75
C CYS A 76 7.91 -20.39 -3.31
N ALA A 77 6.74 -20.40 -3.95
CA ALA A 77 6.17 -21.52 -4.66
C ALA A 77 5.70 -21.05 -6.04
N LEU A 78 6.18 -21.70 -7.08
CA LEU A 78 5.76 -21.50 -8.46
C LEU A 78 4.82 -22.61 -8.86
N THR A 79 3.61 -22.23 -9.24
CA THR A 79 2.60 -23.14 -9.78
C THR A 79 2.38 -22.84 -11.25
N ALA A 80 2.69 -23.80 -12.11
CA ALA A 80 2.49 -23.72 -13.55
C ALA A 80 1.38 -24.67 -13.99
N ARG A 81 0.47 -24.17 -14.82
CA ARG A 81 -0.55 -24.98 -15.50
C ARG A 81 -0.46 -24.75 -17.00
N ALA A 82 -0.27 -25.82 -17.76
CA ALA A 82 -0.27 -25.76 -19.21
C ALA A 82 -1.70 -25.85 -19.77
N GLU A 83 -1.94 -25.24 -20.92
CA GLU A 83 -3.26 -25.19 -21.59
C GLU A 83 -3.85 -26.58 -21.84
N ASN A 84 -3.07 -27.46 -22.47
CA ASN A 84 -3.54 -28.75 -22.98
C ASN A 84 -3.48 -29.90 -21.98
N LYS A 85 -3.13 -29.62 -20.71
CA LYS A 85 -2.92 -30.66 -19.70
C LYS A 85 -3.56 -30.25 -18.38
N HIS A 86 -4.32 -31.17 -17.78
CA HIS A 86 -4.74 -31.08 -16.37
C HIS A 86 -3.56 -31.21 -15.39
N ILE A 87 -2.31 -31.19 -15.88
CA ILE A 87 -1.12 -31.28 -15.05
C ILE A 87 -0.81 -29.89 -14.51
N ILE A 88 -1.00 -29.75 -13.20
CA ILE A 88 -0.50 -28.63 -12.42
C ILE A 88 0.84 -29.05 -11.84
N ARG A 89 1.87 -28.24 -12.03
CA ARG A 89 3.18 -28.45 -11.43
C ARG A 89 3.46 -27.37 -10.43
N THR A 90 3.90 -27.76 -9.25
CA THR A 90 4.30 -26.84 -8.20
C THR A 90 5.76 -27.09 -7.84
N TYR A 91 6.53 -26.01 -7.81
CA TYR A 91 7.95 -26.02 -7.45
C TYR A 91 8.15 -25.03 -6.29
N SER A 92 8.76 -25.47 -5.21
CA SER A 92 9.13 -24.60 -4.08
C SER A 92 10.59 -24.19 -4.19
N PHE A 93 10.92 -22.95 -3.81
CA PHE A 93 12.30 -22.45 -3.80
C PHE A 93 12.74 -22.19 -2.36
N GLY A 94 13.92 -22.67 -1.98
CA GLY A 94 14.55 -22.37 -0.69
C GLY A 94 15.19 -20.98 -0.58
N TYR A 95 15.01 -20.11 -1.57
CA TYR A 95 15.68 -18.81 -1.62
C TYR A 95 15.04 -17.82 -0.63
N VAL A 96 15.88 -17.07 0.07
CA VAL A 96 15.48 -16.04 1.02
C VAL A 96 16.12 -14.72 0.60
N TYR A 97 15.32 -13.80 0.07
CA TYR A 97 15.76 -12.47 -0.30
C TYR A 97 15.57 -11.51 0.86
N LYS A 98 16.61 -10.75 1.22
CA LYS A 98 16.52 -9.73 2.27
C LYS A 98 16.83 -8.35 1.69
N PHE A 99 15.92 -7.41 1.90
CA PHE A 99 16.03 -6.03 1.46
C PHE A 99 15.94 -5.09 2.66
N LYS A 100 16.91 -4.21 2.82
CA LYS A 100 16.91 -3.16 3.85
C LYS A 100 15.95 -2.05 3.47
N LYS A 101 15.15 -1.60 4.45
CA LYS A 101 14.13 -0.56 4.24
C LYS A 101 14.71 0.85 4.10
N ASP A 102 15.98 1.07 4.42
CA ASP A 102 16.69 2.35 4.26
C ASP A 102 17.39 2.49 2.89
N THR A 103 17.20 1.53 2.00
CA THR A 103 17.98 1.38 0.76
C THR A 103 17.07 1.24 -0.46
N ILE A 104 17.34 2.03 -1.50
CA ILE A 104 16.80 1.76 -2.86
C ILE A 104 17.63 0.67 -3.51
N TYR A 105 16.97 -0.29 -4.13
CA TYR A 105 17.61 -1.32 -4.94
C TYR A 105 17.30 -1.09 -6.42
N GLU A 106 18.34 -0.97 -7.23
CA GLU A 106 18.26 -0.94 -8.70
C GLU A 106 19.01 -2.14 -9.27
N ILE A 107 18.27 -3.19 -9.61
CA ILE A 107 18.82 -4.46 -10.12
C ILE A 107 18.56 -4.51 -11.62
N ALA A 108 19.58 -4.76 -12.43
CA ALA A 108 19.42 -4.87 -13.88
C ALA A 108 20.38 -5.90 -14.48
N GLY A 109 19.93 -6.57 -15.55
CA GLY A 109 20.75 -7.54 -16.26
C GLY A 109 21.03 -8.83 -15.46
N TYR A 110 20.09 -9.27 -14.62
CA TYR A 110 20.24 -10.46 -13.79
C TYR A 110 19.25 -11.56 -14.18
N GLU A 111 19.75 -12.77 -14.36
CA GLU A 111 18.96 -13.91 -14.80
C GLU A 111 19.14 -15.10 -13.86
N LEU A 112 18.03 -15.64 -13.36
CA LEU A 112 18.01 -16.79 -12.46
C LEU A 112 17.49 -18.02 -13.19
N LYS A 113 18.33 -19.04 -13.35
CA LYS A 113 17.96 -20.32 -13.99
C LYS A 113 17.82 -21.39 -12.92
N PHE A 114 16.59 -21.81 -12.65
CA PHE A 114 16.28 -22.87 -11.70
C PHE A 114 16.23 -24.24 -12.39
N PHE A 115 17.02 -25.18 -11.86
CA PHE A 115 17.03 -26.57 -12.30
C PHE A 115 16.54 -27.48 -11.18
N LYS A 116 15.88 -28.56 -11.57
CA LYS A 116 15.55 -29.63 -10.63
C LYS A 116 16.76 -30.55 -10.46
N LYS A 117 17.18 -30.79 -9.22
CA LYS A 117 18.36 -31.59 -8.92
C LYS A 117 18.15 -33.04 -9.41
N GLY A 118 19.12 -33.56 -10.15
CA GLY A 118 19.11 -34.93 -10.65
C GLY A 118 18.12 -35.19 -11.80
N ASP A 119 17.51 -34.15 -12.35
CA ASP A 119 16.55 -34.31 -13.43
C ASP A 119 17.26 -34.49 -14.78
N LYS A 120 17.06 -35.67 -15.39
CA LYS A 120 17.51 -35.98 -16.76
C LYS A 120 16.47 -35.61 -17.82
N SER A 121 15.27 -35.17 -17.41
CA SER A 121 14.15 -34.93 -18.33
C SER A 121 14.33 -33.69 -19.21
N GLY A 122 15.33 -32.84 -18.90
CA GLY A 122 15.55 -31.57 -19.58
C GLY A 122 14.58 -30.47 -19.13
N ASP A 123 13.90 -30.67 -18.01
CA ASP A 123 13.01 -29.66 -17.44
C ASP A 123 13.84 -28.58 -16.73
N ASP A 124 13.73 -27.35 -17.21
CA ASP A 124 14.28 -26.18 -16.56
C ASP A 124 13.23 -25.06 -16.44
N PHE A 125 13.42 -24.24 -15.42
CA PHE A 125 12.63 -23.05 -15.21
C PHE A 125 13.57 -21.87 -15.13
N GLN A 126 13.38 -20.90 -16.00
CA GLN A 126 14.23 -19.73 -16.08
C GLN A 126 13.39 -18.50 -15.77
N VAL A 127 13.82 -17.77 -14.76
CA VAL A 127 13.27 -16.47 -14.41
C VAL A 127 14.29 -15.44 -14.86
N ARG A 128 13.86 -14.55 -15.74
CA ARG A 128 14.66 -13.40 -16.11
C ARG A 128 14.14 -12.19 -15.36
N ILE A 129 14.99 -11.61 -14.53
CA ILE A 129 14.70 -10.43 -13.75
C ILE A 129 15.37 -9.25 -14.44
N SER A 130 14.60 -8.54 -15.26
CA SER A 130 15.06 -7.34 -15.94
C SER A 130 14.60 -6.12 -15.14
N ASN A 131 15.48 -5.12 -14.98
CA ASN A 131 15.13 -3.79 -14.46
C ASN A 131 14.18 -3.80 -13.26
N VAL A 132 14.68 -4.19 -12.09
CA VAL A 132 13.95 -4.12 -10.83
C VAL A 132 14.36 -2.87 -10.08
N LEU A 133 13.36 -2.07 -9.73
CA LEU A 133 13.47 -0.98 -8.79
C LEU A 133 12.64 -1.32 -7.56
N ILE A 134 13.31 -1.52 -6.43
CA ILE A 134 12.65 -1.62 -5.12
C ILE A 134 12.94 -0.32 -4.38
N GLN A 135 11.90 0.48 -4.20
CA GLN A 135 12.00 1.79 -3.58
C GLN A 135 11.13 1.84 -2.31
N PRO A 136 11.75 1.83 -1.12
CA PRO A 136 11.06 2.15 0.12
C PRO A 136 10.49 3.57 0.10
N GLN A 137 9.58 3.89 1.01
CA GLN A 137 9.04 5.25 1.15
C GLN A 137 10.08 6.28 1.63
N CYS A 138 11.07 5.81 2.40
CA CYS A 138 12.11 6.62 3.01
C CYS A 138 13.44 5.86 2.88
N TRP A 139 14.49 6.49 2.38
CA TRP A 139 15.78 5.84 2.13
C TRP A 139 16.92 6.87 2.18
N ASN A 140 18.12 6.40 2.48
CA ASN A 140 19.34 7.22 2.44
C ASN A 140 20.53 6.49 1.80
N LYS A 141 20.29 5.28 1.29
CA LYS A 141 21.26 4.48 0.56
C LYS A 141 20.68 4.03 -0.76
N LYS A 142 21.58 3.72 -1.69
CA LYS A 142 21.28 3.11 -2.97
C LYS A 142 22.20 1.90 -3.16
N CYS A 143 21.60 0.79 -3.54
CA CYS A 143 22.26 -0.44 -3.96
C CYS A 143 22.02 -0.61 -5.46
N GLU A 144 23.07 -0.49 -6.25
CA GLU A 144 23.01 -0.73 -7.69
C GLU A 144 23.58 -2.11 -7.97
N TRP A 145 22.73 -3.01 -8.47
CA TRP A 145 23.13 -4.35 -8.88
C TRP A 145 22.89 -4.50 -10.38
N LYS A 146 23.67 -3.73 -11.14
CA LYS A 146 23.57 -3.63 -12.59
C LYS A 146 24.76 -4.31 -13.23
N PHE A 147 24.51 -5.07 -14.28
CA PHE A 147 25.53 -5.69 -15.09
C PHE A 147 25.42 -5.20 -16.54
N ASP A 148 26.56 -4.84 -17.14
CA ASP A 148 26.62 -4.40 -18.54
C ASP A 148 26.20 -5.52 -19.50
N GLU A 149 26.55 -6.76 -19.14
CA GLU A 149 26.10 -7.98 -19.80
C GLU A 149 25.19 -8.78 -18.87
N SER A 150 24.19 -9.46 -19.45
CA SER A 150 23.27 -10.28 -18.66
C SER A 150 24.02 -11.41 -17.96
N ILE A 151 24.05 -11.40 -16.64
CA ILE A 151 24.65 -12.50 -15.86
C ILE A 151 23.58 -13.52 -15.53
N SER A 152 23.82 -14.78 -15.89
CA SER A 152 22.99 -15.91 -15.49
C SER A 152 23.56 -16.60 -14.25
N GLU A 153 22.76 -16.73 -13.20
CA GLU A 153 23.06 -17.59 -12.07
C GLU A 153 22.24 -18.88 -12.16
N ILE A 154 22.90 -20.01 -11.90
CA ILE A 154 22.28 -21.33 -11.84
C ILE A 154 21.85 -21.60 -10.40
N ALA A 155 20.55 -21.77 -10.22
CA ALA A 155 19.89 -22.09 -8.97
C ALA A 155 19.27 -23.49 -9.02
N TYR A 156 19.02 -24.07 -7.86
CA TYR A 156 18.29 -25.33 -7.72
C TYR A 156 17.13 -25.13 -6.75
N PHE A 157 15.96 -25.69 -7.07
CA PHE A 157 14.75 -25.56 -6.26
C PHE A 157 14.94 -26.00 -4.80
N ASP A 158 15.69 -27.10 -4.60
CA ASP A 158 15.88 -27.72 -3.29
C ASP A 158 17.07 -27.15 -2.50
N THR A 159 17.74 -26.11 -3.01
CA THR A 159 18.92 -25.54 -2.35
C THR A 159 18.57 -24.21 -1.67
N PRO A 160 18.62 -24.15 -0.32
CA PRO A 160 18.40 -22.89 0.36
C PRO A 160 19.57 -21.94 0.11
N LYS A 161 19.27 -20.70 -0.28
CA LYS A 161 20.26 -19.63 -0.46
C LYS A 161 19.69 -18.33 0.09
N VAL A 162 20.47 -17.63 0.90
CA VAL A 162 20.12 -16.26 1.32
C VAL A 162 20.75 -15.30 0.32
N VAL A 163 19.95 -14.42 -0.26
CA VAL A 163 20.37 -13.39 -1.21
C VAL A 163 20.19 -12.03 -0.55
N GLN A 164 21.30 -11.31 -0.34
CA GLN A 164 21.31 -9.97 0.22
C GLN A 164 22.02 -9.03 -0.77
N PRO A 165 21.28 -8.38 -1.68
CA PRO A 165 21.89 -7.51 -2.67
C PRO A 165 22.76 -6.44 -1.99
N CYS A 166 23.97 -6.25 -2.53
CA CYS A 166 25.02 -5.39 -1.99
C CYS A 166 25.68 -5.81 -0.66
N GLU A 167 25.31 -6.94 -0.06
CA GLU A 167 26.08 -7.51 1.07
C GLU A 167 26.82 -8.79 0.66
N SER A 168 26.15 -9.65 -0.10
CA SER A 168 26.67 -10.97 -0.45
C SER A 168 27.70 -10.93 -1.60
N ASP A 169 27.53 -9.98 -2.53
CA ASP A 169 28.23 -10.00 -3.83
C ASP A 169 29.35 -8.96 -3.94
N GLY A 170 29.72 -8.31 -2.82
CA GLY A 170 30.78 -7.31 -2.78
C GLY A 170 30.47 -5.96 -3.46
N GLN A 171 29.25 -5.79 -3.96
CA GLN A 171 28.72 -4.51 -4.46
C GLN A 171 28.64 -3.48 -3.31
N ILE A 172 28.89 -2.20 -3.60
CA ILE A 172 29.03 -1.15 -2.57
C ILE A 172 27.77 -0.28 -2.52
N TYR A 173 27.27 -0.03 -1.32
CA TYR A 173 26.21 0.96 -1.11
C TYR A 173 26.72 2.36 -1.42
N THR A 174 25.96 3.12 -2.21
CA THR A 174 26.18 4.55 -2.39
C THR A 174 25.26 5.34 -1.47
N SER A 175 25.81 6.31 -0.75
CA SER A 175 25.01 7.23 0.06
C SER A 175 24.29 8.21 -0.84
N VAL A 176 23.00 8.41 -0.59
CA VAL A 176 22.17 9.41 -1.29
C VAL A 176 21.59 10.38 -0.27
N ILE A 177 20.95 11.44 -0.77
CA ILE A 177 20.24 12.40 0.07
C ILE A 177 19.17 11.63 0.87
N ASP A 178 19.18 11.81 2.19
CA ASP A 178 18.24 11.15 3.09
C ASP A 178 16.82 11.68 2.87
N THR A 179 15.99 10.87 2.19
CA THR A 179 14.61 11.24 1.89
C THR A 179 13.70 11.11 3.10
N CYS A 180 14.13 10.41 4.16
CA CYS A 180 13.39 10.29 5.41
C CYS A 180 13.24 11.68 6.06
N VAL A 181 14.29 12.50 6.00
CA VAL A 181 14.27 13.86 6.57
C VAL A 181 13.24 14.73 5.85
N PHE A 182 13.20 14.67 4.51
CA PHE A 182 12.25 15.44 3.72
C PHE A 182 10.82 14.92 3.88
N TYR A 183 10.63 13.60 3.86
CA TYR A 183 9.32 12.97 4.02
C TYR A 183 8.72 13.27 5.40
N ASN A 184 9.51 13.13 6.46
CA ASN A 184 9.07 13.46 7.82
C ASN A 184 8.72 14.95 7.94
N LYS A 185 9.55 15.84 7.40
CA LYS A 185 9.26 17.29 7.40
C LYS A 185 7.99 17.62 6.61
N TYR A 186 7.77 16.95 5.48
CA TYR A 186 6.55 17.11 4.69
C TYR A 186 5.32 16.61 5.44
N LEU A 187 5.42 15.44 6.10
CA LEU A 187 4.35 14.90 6.93
C LEU A 187 4.03 15.81 8.13
N GLU A 188 5.05 16.32 8.81
CA GLU A 188 4.88 17.29 9.90
C GLU A 188 4.15 18.54 9.40
N MET A 189 4.58 19.10 8.28
CA MET A 189 3.92 20.26 7.66
C MET A 189 2.47 19.95 7.26
N ALA A 190 2.21 18.80 6.64
CA ALA A 190 0.87 18.39 6.26
C ALA A 190 -0.03 18.16 7.48
N TYR A 191 0.51 17.55 8.54
CA TYR A 191 -0.20 17.35 9.80
C TYR A 191 -0.55 18.69 10.47
N ASP A 192 0.39 19.63 10.50
CA ASP A 192 0.14 20.97 11.04
C ASP A 192 -0.93 21.72 10.24
N LEU A 193 -0.93 21.60 8.91
CA LEU A 193 -1.98 22.17 8.04
C LEU A 193 -3.35 21.54 8.30
N LEU A 194 -3.41 20.21 8.42
CA LEU A 194 -4.66 19.50 8.74
C LEU A 194 -5.19 19.88 10.12
N LYS A 195 -4.31 19.96 11.12
CA LYS A 195 -4.67 20.36 12.47
C LYS A 195 -5.16 21.81 12.53
N LYS A 196 -4.50 22.71 11.78
CA LYS A 196 -4.95 24.10 11.64
C LYS A 196 -6.33 24.16 10.99
N HIS A 197 -6.56 23.42 9.92
CA HIS A 197 -7.86 23.39 9.25
C HIS A 197 -8.95 22.81 10.15
N GLN A 198 -8.68 21.71 10.87
CA GLN A 198 -9.61 21.16 11.85
C GLN A 198 -9.96 22.16 12.95
N TYR A 199 -8.98 22.94 13.42
CA TYR A 199 -9.21 23.99 14.41
C TYR A 199 -10.08 25.13 13.87
N GLU A 200 -9.83 25.60 12.65
CA GLU A 200 -10.64 26.64 11.99
C GLU A 200 -12.09 26.17 11.76
N VAL A 201 -12.28 24.92 11.33
CA VAL A 201 -13.62 24.32 11.17
C VAL A 201 -14.33 24.20 12.52
N LEU A 202 -13.64 23.70 13.56
CA LEU A 202 -14.20 23.59 14.91
C LEU A 202 -14.60 24.95 15.47
N LEU A 203 -13.75 25.97 15.31
CA LEU A 203 -14.04 27.34 15.73
C LEU A 203 -15.27 27.90 15.00
N THR A 204 -15.36 27.67 13.70
CA THR A 204 -16.52 28.08 12.89
C THR A 204 -17.81 27.44 13.39
N ILE A 205 -17.78 26.14 13.71
CA ILE A 205 -18.93 25.43 14.30
C ILE A 205 -19.34 26.06 15.64
N VAL A 206 -18.39 26.36 16.52
CA VAL A 206 -18.66 27.00 17.82
C VAL A 206 -19.31 28.37 17.64
N VAL A 207 -18.83 29.18 16.70
CA VAL A 207 -19.42 30.50 16.39
C VAL A 207 -20.85 30.36 15.87
N ILE A 208 -21.12 29.40 14.97
CA ILE A 208 -22.47 29.13 14.46
C ILE A 208 -23.41 28.74 15.60
N VAL A 209 -22.99 27.83 16.49
CA VAL A 209 -23.76 27.41 17.66
C VAL A 209 -24.07 28.59 18.58
N PHE A 210 -23.10 29.47 18.81
CA PHE A 210 -23.29 30.67 19.62
C PHE A 210 -24.32 31.64 18.99
N ILE A 211 -24.25 31.85 17.67
CA ILE A 211 -25.21 32.69 16.96
C ILE A 211 -26.63 32.11 17.09
N ILE A 212 -26.80 30.80 16.85
CA ILE A 212 -28.10 30.12 16.99
C ILE A 212 -28.64 30.29 18.42
N TYR A 213 -27.79 30.10 19.43
CA TYR A 213 -28.18 30.30 20.83
C TYR A 213 -28.66 31.72 21.10
N THR A 214 -27.93 32.75 20.64
CA THR A 214 -28.34 34.15 20.82
C THR A 214 -29.67 34.46 20.14
N VAL A 215 -29.93 33.93 18.94
CA VAL A 215 -31.21 34.09 18.23
C VAL A 215 -32.35 33.47 19.03
N ILE A 216 -32.17 32.25 19.55
CA ILE A 216 -33.18 31.58 20.39
C ILE A 216 -33.50 32.41 21.64
N VAL A 217 -32.48 32.93 22.34
CA VAL A 217 -32.68 33.78 23.52
C VAL A 217 -33.46 35.05 23.17
N VAL A 218 -33.11 35.72 22.07
CA VAL A 218 -33.83 36.93 21.61
C VAL A 218 -35.29 36.61 21.26
N LEU A 219 -35.57 35.49 20.61
CA LEU A 219 -36.93 35.05 20.31
C LEU A 219 -37.73 34.78 21.59
N ILE A 220 -37.13 34.10 22.58
CA ILE A 220 -37.77 33.84 23.88
C ILE A 220 -38.09 35.16 24.59
N VAL A 221 -37.13 36.09 24.67
CA VAL A 221 -37.33 37.40 25.31
C VAL A 221 -38.43 38.19 24.61
N ASN A 222 -38.44 38.22 23.27
CA ASN A 222 -39.47 38.91 22.49
C ASN A 222 -40.87 38.28 22.69
N CYS A 223 -40.96 36.94 22.73
CA CYS A 223 -42.20 36.24 23.05
C CYS A 223 -42.69 36.56 24.46
N CYS A 224 -41.81 36.51 25.47
CA CYS A 224 -42.13 36.88 26.84
C CYS A 224 -42.61 38.34 26.95
N TRP A 225 -41.96 39.26 26.24
CA TRP A 225 -42.34 40.67 26.25
C TRP A 225 -43.71 40.90 25.62
N ARG A 226 -44.00 40.27 24.47
CA ARG A 226 -45.33 40.32 23.84
C ARG A 226 -46.41 39.72 24.73
N CYS A 227 -46.15 38.59 25.38
CA CYS A 227 -47.08 37.99 26.34
C CYS A 227 -47.36 38.93 27.53
N LYS A 228 -46.33 39.64 28.02
CA LYS A 228 -46.50 40.64 29.10
C LYS A 228 -47.39 41.80 28.65
N ILE A 229 -47.18 42.34 27.45
CA ILE A 229 -48.01 43.42 26.89
C ILE A 229 -49.47 42.96 26.75
N ALA A 230 -49.71 41.77 26.19
CA ALA A 230 -51.06 41.23 26.04
C ALA A 230 -51.76 40.97 27.38
N ARG A 231 -51.01 40.63 28.43
CA ARG A 231 -51.54 40.49 29.80
C ARG A 231 -51.97 41.84 30.36
N ASN A 232 -51.11 42.86 30.24
CA ASN A 232 -51.44 44.21 30.69
C ASN A 232 -52.69 44.77 29.99
N ASP A 233 -52.86 44.56 28.68
CA ASP A 233 -54.07 45.00 27.95
C ASP A 233 -55.35 44.28 28.42
N LYS A 234 -55.25 43.01 28.84
CA LYS A 234 -56.39 42.29 29.45
C LYS A 234 -56.73 42.82 30.84
N ASP A 235 -55.71 43.08 31.66
CA ASP A 235 -55.89 43.61 33.01
C ASP A 235 -56.50 45.03 32.97
N GLU A 236 -56.09 45.87 32.01
CA GLU A 236 -56.65 47.21 31.79
C GLU A 236 -58.13 47.15 31.33
N LYS A 237 -58.47 46.27 30.38
CA LYS A 237 -59.87 46.07 29.95
C LYS A 237 -60.77 45.55 31.07
N ALA A 238 -60.26 44.69 31.95
CA ALA A 238 -61.01 44.19 33.10
C ALA A 238 -61.34 45.29 34.12
N LEU A 239 -60.43 46.25 34.34
CA LEU A 239 -60.65 47.42 35.20
C LEU A 239 -61.77 48.33 34.65
N TYR A 240 -61.76 48.64 33.34
CA TYR A 240 -62.81 49.46 32.73
C TYR A 240 -64.19 48.80 32.80
N GLN A 241 -64.27 47.48 32.60
CA GLN A 241 -65.54 46.75 32.68
C GLN A 241 -66.16 46.85 34.10
N GLN A 242 -65.32 46.76 35.14
CA GLN A 242 -65.73 46.86 36.54
C GLN A 242 -66.26 48.25 36.91
N GLU A 243 -65.73 49.33 36.32
CA GLU A 243 -66.25 50.70 36.53
C GLU A 243 -67.63 50.91 35.87
N THR A 244 -67.87 50.31 34.70
CA THR A 244 -69.19 50.40 34.03
C THR A 244 -70.31 49.70 34.79
N ASP A 245 -70.03 48.57 35.47
CA ASP A 245 -71.06 47.84 36.23
C ASP A 245 -71.49 48.54 37.53
N ILE A 246 -70.71 49.52 38.02
CA ILE A 246 -71.04 50.30 39.24
C ILE A 246 -71.96 51.49 38.92
N SER A 247 -72.10 51.88 37.65
CA SER A 247 -72.86 53.06 37.22
C SER A 247 -74.30 52.77 36.74
N TYR A 248 -74.79 51.54 36.93
CA TYR A 248 -76.18 51.13 36.69
C TYR A 248 -76.83 50.68 38.01
#